data_AF-A0A5R2MZ38-F1
#
_entry.id   AF-A0A5R2MZ38-F1
#
_cell.length_a   1.000
_cell.length_b   1.000
_cell.length_c   1.000
_cell.angle_alpha   90.00
_cell.angle_beta   90.00
_cell.angle_gamma   90.00
#
_symmetry.space_group_name_H-M   'P 1'
#
loop_
_entity.id
_entity.type
_entity.pdbx_description
1 polymer ?
#
loop_
_entity_poly.entity_id
_entity_poly.type
_entity_poly.pdbx_seq_one_letter_code
_entity_poly.pdbx_strand_id
1 'polypeptide(L)'
;MFQRLFGRERHANRAITDALYAQIVAAARQTVFYSHWNVPDTPLGRFEMLSLHMFLVQHRLRGEDGVAQEIAQVLIDEFFLDVDHSLRELG
;
A
#
# COMPACT_ATOMS: atom_id res chain seq x y z
N MET A 1 11.51 28.13 15.33
CA MET A 1 10.35 28.42 14.45
C MET A 1 10.23 27.45 13.28
N PHE A 2 11.35 26.98 12.68
CA PHE A 2 11.35 26.01 11.57
C PHE A 2 10.85 24.58 11.90
N GLN A 3 11.07 24.06 13.12
CA GLN A 3 10.60 22.71 13.51
C GLN A 3 9.07 22.52 13.43
N ARG A 4 8.28 23.60 13.59
CA ARG A 4 6.81 23.52 13.51
C ARG A 4 6.29 23.45 12.07
N LEU A 5 7.07 23.89 11.08
CA LEU A 5 6.72 23.73 9.65
C LEU A 5 7.05 22.33 9.14
N PHE A 6 8.24 21.81 9.45
CA PHE A 6 8.67 20.46 9.02
C PHE A 6 7.87 19.31 9.66
N GLY A 7 7.30 19.51 10.85
CA GLY A 7 6.41 18.52 11.47
C GLY A 7 5.05 18.42 10.78
N ARG A 8 4.55 19.54 10.23
CA ARG A 8 3.23 19.60 9.58
C ARG A 8 3.23 18.90 8.22
N GLU A 9 4.30 19.05 7.45
CA GLU A 9 4.50 18.31 6.18
C GLU A 9 4.58 16.80 6.40
N ARG A 10 5.36 16.32 7.38
CA ARG A 10 5.41 14.89 7.70
C ARG A 10 4.06 14.30 8.08
N HIS A 11 3.27 15.01 8.88
CA HIS A 11 1.92 14.56 9.23
C HIS A 11 0.96 14.55 8.03
N ALA A 12 1.06 15.53 7.15
CA ALA A 12 0.27 15.55 5.92
C ALA A 12 0.63 14.39 4.99
N ASN A 13 1.93 14.09 4.82
CA ASN A 13 2.39 12.97 4.01
C ASN A 13 1.91 11.63 4.59
N ARG A 14 1.92 11.45 5.92
CA ARG A 14 1.35 10.25 6.57
C ARG A 14 -0.13 10.07 6.24
N ALA A 15 -0.94 11.12 6.40
CA ALA A 15 -2.37 11.05 6.10
C ALA A 15 -2.66 10.73 4.62
N ILE A 16 -1.85 11.26 3.71
CA ILE A 16 -1.93 10.94 2.27
C ILE A 16 -1.57 9.48 2.04
N THR A 17 -0.48 8.99 2.64
CA THR A 17 -0.05 7.60 2.48
C THR A 17 -1.07 6.61 3.05
N ASP A 18 -1.63 6.88 4.24
CA ASP A 18 -2.65 6.04 4.85
C ASP A 18 -3.91 5.97 3.98
N ALA A 19 -4.35 7.12 3.45
CA ALA A 19 -5.49 7.19 2.54
C ALA A 19 -5.23 6.45 1.21
N LEU A 20 -4.02 6.55 0.67
CA LEU A 20 -3.63 5.87 -0.55
C LEU A 20 -3.53 4.35 -0.33
N TYR A 21 -2.95 3.91 0.78
CA TYR A 21 -2.90 2.49 1.16
C TYR A 21 -4.31 1.90 1.32
N ALA A 22 -5.21 2.61 1.99
CA ALA A 22 -6.61 2.19 2.11
C ALA A 22 -7.31 2.04 0.75
N GLN A 23 -7.03 2.93 -0.22
CA GLN A 23 -7.55 2.80 -1.58
C GLN A 23 -6.96 1.61 -2.33
N ILE A 24 -5.66 1.34 -2.16
CA ILE A 24 -4.99 0.17 -2.75
C ILE A 24 -5.61 -1.12 -2.22
N VAL A 25 -5.83 -1.21 -0.90
CA VAL A 25 -6.50 -2.35 -0.27
C VAL A 25 -7.94 -2.50 -0.75
N ALA A 26 -8.69 -1.40 -0.85
CA ALA A 26 -10.06 -1.42 -1.37
C ALA A 26 -10.11 -1.88 -2.83
N ALA A 27 -9.18 -1.44 -3.67
CA ALA A 27 -9.04 -1.89 -5.04
C ALA A 27 -8.73 -3.40 -5.10
N ALA A 28 -7.74 -3.87 -4.35
CA ALA A 28 -7.37 -5.29 -4.30
C ALA A 28 -8.52 -6.21 -3.83
N ARG A 29 -9.47 -5.68 -3.05
CA ARG A 29 -10.62 -6.43 -2.50
C ARG A 29 -11.88 -6.37 -3.38
N GLN A 30 -11.80 -5.84 -4.60
CA GLN A 30 -12.96 -5.82 -5.50
C GLN A 30 -13.48 -7.23 -5.78
N THR A 31 -14.79 -7.41 -5.61
CA THR A 31 -15.47 -8.71 -5.68
C THR A 31 -15.28 -9.42 -7.02
N VAL A 32 -15.09 -8.68 -8.12
CA VAL A 32 -14.91 -9.25 -9.46
C VAL A 32 -13.72 -10.20 -9.56
N PHE A 33 -12.62 -9.93 -8.83
CA PHE A 33 -11.43 -10.78 -8.85
C PHE A 33 -11.72 -12.18 -8.30
N TYR A 34 -12.45 -12.25 -7.20
CA TYR A 34 -12.76 -13.50 -6.52
C TYR A 34 -13.94 -14.24 -7.16
N SER A 35 -14.93 -13.50 -7.67
CA SER A 35 -16.18 -14.07 -8.18
C SER A 35 -16.13 -14.44 -9.67
N HIS A 36 -15.56 -13.58 -10.51
CA HIS A 36 -15.58 -13.75 -11.97
C HIS A 36 -14.23 -14.24 -12.50
N TRP A 37 -13.12 -13.82 -11.88
CA TRP A 37 -11.78 -14.19 -12.31
C TRP A 37 -11.19 -15.36 -11.52
N ASN A 38 -11.96 -15.92 -10.58
CA ASN A 38 -11.62 -17.11 -9.79
C ASN A 38 -10.32 -17.00 -9.00
N VAL A 39 -9.95 -15.80 -8.55
CA VAL A 39 -8.89 -15.64 -7.55
C VAL A 39 -9.34 -16.35 -6.27
N PRO A 40 -8.54 -17.28 -5.70
CA PRO A 40 -8.90 -17.96 -4.47
C PRO A 40 -9.13 -16.95 -3.33
N ASP A 41 -10.28 -17.03 -2.65
CA ASP A 41 -10.51 -16.25 -1.43
C ASP A 41 -9.84 -16.90 -0.23
N THR A 42 -8.51 -16.97 -0.29
CA THR A 42 -7.62 -17.51 0.73
C THR A 42 -6.63 -16.44 1.18
N PRO A 43 -5.94 -16.59 2.32
CA PRO A 43 -4.90 -15.64 2.74
C PRO A 43 -3.85 -15.39 1.64
N LEU A 44 -3.40 -16.45 0.96
CA LEU A 44 -2.46 -16.34 -0.15
C LEU A 44 -3.07 -15.59 -1.35
N GLY A 45 -4.30 -15.91 -1.75
CA GLY A 45 -4.95 -15.23 -2.90
C GLY A 45 -5.22 -13.74 -2.63
N ARG A 46 -5.57 -13.37 -1.38
CA ARG A 46 -5.68 -11.96 -0.96
C ARG A 46 -4.32 -11.25 -0.99
N PHE A 47 -3.26 -11.93 -0.54
CA PHE A 47 -1.89 -11.42 -0.62
C PHE A 47 -1.46 -11.18 -2.08
N GLU A 48 -1.75 -12.11 -3.00
CA GLU A 48 -1.43 -11.94 -4.42
C GLU A 48 -2.13 -10.72 -5.03
N MET A 49 -3.41 -10.50 -4.72
CA MET A 49 -4.15 -9.33 -5.21
C MET A 49 -3.61 -8.02 -4.64
N LEU A 50 -3.30 -7.97 -3.35
CA LEU A 50 -2.70 -6.79 -2.74
C LEU A 50 -1.32 -6.49 -3.34
N SER A 51 -0.50 -7.53 -3.50
CA SER A 51 0.84 -7.44 -4.11
C SER A 51 0.78 -6.90 -5.53
N LEU A 52 -0.18 -7.36 -6.34
CA LEU A 52 -0.37 -6.86 -7.71
C LEU A 52 -0.69 -5.36 -7.73
N HIS A 53 -1.60 -4.90 -6.87
CA HIS A 53 -1.97 -3.48 -6.81
C HIS A 53 -0.81 -2.62 -6.28
N MET A 54 -0.08 -3.11 -5.27
CA MET A 54 1.13 -2.46 -4.79
C MET A 54 2.20 -2.35 -5.89
N PHE A 55 2.43 -3.42 -6.65
CA PHE A 55 3.34 -3.39 -7.79
C PHE A 55 2.92 -2.33 -8.83
N LEU A 56 1.64 -2.25 -9.18
CA LEU A 56 1.15 -1.26 -10.15
C LEU A 56 1.39 0.18 -9.68
N VAL A 57 1.19 0.46 -8.39
CA VAL A 57 1.47 1.79 -7.81
C VAL A 57 2.96 2.09 -7.83
N GLN A 58 3.80 1.16 -7.39
CA GLN A 58 5.26 1.34 -7.40
C GLN A 58 5.80 1.50 -8.83
N HIS A 59 5.24 0.75 -9.78
CA HIS A 59 5.58 0.88 -11.19
C HIS A 59 5.22 2.28 -11.72
N ARG A 60 4.05 2.81 -11.33
CA ARG A 60 3.61 4.16 -11.72
C ARG A 60 4.50 5.26 -11.12
N LEU A 61 4.99 5.09 -9.90
CA LEU A 61 5.85 6.06 -9.21
C LEU A 61 7.33 5.92 -9.58
N ARG A 62 7.68 4.92 -10.39
CA ARG A 62 9.07 4.66 -10.77
C ARG A 62 9.64 5.81 -11.61
N GLY A 63 10.74 6.39 -11.14
CA GLY A 63 11.44 7.50 -11.82
C GLY A 63 10.86 8.88 -11.51
N GLU A 64 9.87 8.97 -10.62
CA GLU A 64 9.43 10.22 -10.02
C GLU A 64 10.38 10.62 -8.87
N ASP A 65 10.53 11.92 -8.62
CA ASP A 65 11.39 12.48 -7.58
C ASP A 65 10.58 13.22 -6.49
N GLY A 66 11.24 13.51 -5.36
CA GLY A 66 10.65 14.30 -4.28
C GLY A 66 9.51 13.59 -3.56
N VAL A 67 8.38 14.28 -3.35
CA VAL A 67 7.25 13.77 -2.55
C VAL A 67 6.69 12.45 -3.09
N ALA A 68 6.69 12.25 -4.41
CA ALA A 68 6.22 11.01 -5.02
C ALA A 68 7.12 9.82 -4.67
N GLN A 69 8.44 10.03 -4.67
CA GLN A 69 9.42 9.03 -4.24
C GLN A 69 9.26 8.71 -2.75
N GLU A 70 9.06 9.73 -1.91
CA GLU A 70 8.81 9.53 -0.47
C GLU A 70 7.54 8.71 -0.23
N ILE A 71 6.44 9.02 -0.92
CA ILE A 71 5.20 8.23 -0.82
C ILE A 71 5.44 6.79 -1.25
N ALA A 72 6.17 6.55 -2.35
CA ALA A 72 6.48 5.21 -2.82
C ALA A 72 7.26 4.38 -1.78
N GLN A 73 8.19 5.01 -1.05
CA GLN A 73 8.93 4.36 0.03
C GLN A 73 8.02 4.04 1.22
N VAL A 74 7.22 5.00 1.69
CA VAL A 74 6.35 4.75 2.85
C VAL A 74 5.30 3.68 2.55
N LEU A 75 4.76 3.64 1.33
CA LEU A 75 3.81 2.60 0.92
C LEU A 75 4.43 1.21 0.91
N ILE A 76 5.68 1.06 0.44
CA ILE A 76 6.32 -0.26 0.40
C ILE A 76 6.67 -0.74 1.80
N ASP A 77 7.10 0.16 2.69
CA ASP A 77 7.37 -0.15 4.09
C ASP A 77 6.11 -0.65 4.81
N GLU A 78 4.99 0.07 4.66
CA GLU A 78 3.70 -0.30 5.26
C GLU A 78 3.18 -1.65 4.70
N PHE A 79 3.33 -1.87 3.40
CA PHE A 79 2.99 -3.14 2.77
C PHE A 79 3.81 -4.31 3.36
N PHE A 80 5.11 -4.16 3.54
CA PHE A 80 5.93 -5.21 4.13
C PHE A 80 5.57 -5.50 5.59
N LEU A 81 5.19 -4.49 6.37
CA LEU A 81 4.71 -4.67 7.74
C LEU A 81 3.41 -5.49 7.78
N ASP A 82 2.46 -5.18 6.89
CA ASP A 82 1.18 -5.90 6.79
C ASP A 82 1.37 -7.38 6.37
N VAL A 83 2.30 -7.61 5.44
CA VAL A 83 2.67 -8.97 4.99
C VAL A 83 3.36 -9.75 6.10
N ASP A 84 4.32 -9.16 6.83
CA ASP A 84 4.99 -9.82 7.96
C ASP A 84 3.99 -10.20 9.06
N HIS A 85 3.04 -9.30 9.35
CA HIS A 85 1.96 -9.58 10.30
C HIS A 85 1.09 -10.76 9.83
N SER A 86 0.62 -10.72 8.58
CA SER A 86 -0.21 -11.78 8.00
C SER A 86 0.49 -13.15 7.98
N LEU A 87 1.81 -13.18 7.72
CA LEU A 87 2.59 -14.42 7.75
C LEU A 87 2.74 -14.99 9.16
N ARG A 88 2.91 -14.13 10.16
CA ARG A 88 2.97 -14.55 11.58
C ARG A 88 1.65 -15.10 12.09
N GLU A 89 0.52 -14.67 11.53
CA GLU A 89 -0.81 -15.20 11.90
C GLU A 89 -1.09 -16.60 11.32
N LEU A 90 -0.34 -17.02 10.30
CA LEU A 90 -0.50 -18.33 9.65
C LEU A 90 0.40 -19.44 10.24
N GLY A 91 1.39 -19.09 11.06
CA GLY A 91 2.33 -20.01 11.71
C GLY A 91 2.19 -20.01 13.22
#